data_AF-A0A6N2K0A2-F1
#
_entry.id   AF-A0A6N2K0A2-F1
#
_cell.length_a   1.000
_cell.length_b   1.000
_cell.length_c   1.000
_cell.angle_alpha   90.00
_cell.angle_beta   90.00
_cell.angle_gamma   90.00
#
_symmetry.space_group_name_H-M   'P 1'
#
loop_
_entity.id
_entity.type
_entity.pdbx_description
1 polymer ?
#
loop_
_entity_poly.entity_id
_entity_poly.type
_entity_poly.pdbx_seq_one_letter_code
_entity_poly.pdbx_strand_id
1 'polypeptide(L)'
;MQATTLTRQSITGSRFDACVVVNKRLSVEFPKAFDGYNVIGDTCTSSGESQLDVPGYPFRPKFQVSSSTPSVQAALDQTKDSENIDVCVKEKSSQYLNRKDVQEALHAQLVGVTRWTGCNSVVNYDMLNLEIPTVNIVGSLVSSGIRVLVYSGDQDSMIPFIGSRILVDGLAKELGLNATVPYTTWVEDKQFGGWTQVYGDILTFATIRGAGHLAPLTSPKRSLALFAVFLSGKSLPEALPN
;
A
#
# COMPACT_ATOMS: atom_id res chain seq x y z
N MET A 1 -18.80 -15.06 -18.40
CA MET A 1 -17.33 -14.88 -18.31
C MET A 1 -17.03 -14.48 -16.87
N GLN A 2 -16.55 -15.43 -16.07
CA GLN A 2 -16.23 -15.21 -14.65
C GLN A 2 -14.76 -14.76 -14.56
N ALA A 3 -14.54 -13.52 -14.16
CA ALA A 3 -13.23 -13.05 -13.72
C ALA A 3 -13.01 -13.56 -12.30
N THR A 4 -11.95 -14.34 -12.10
CA THR A 4 -11.56 -14.89 -10.80
C THR A 4 -10.95 -13.76 -9.96
N THR A 5 -11.73 -13.19 -9.06
CA THR A 5 -11.25 -12.25 -8.04
C THR A 5 -10.65 -13.05 -6.89
N LEU A 6 -9.35 -12.90 -6.61
CA LEU A 6 -8.74 -13.38 -5.37
C LEU A 6 -9.20 -12.47 -4.21
N THR A 7 -10.43 -12.63 -3.76
CA THR A 7 -10.90 -12.10 -2.48
C THR A 7 -10.50 -13.06 -1.37
N ARG A 8 -9.77 -12.57 -0.36
CA ARG A 8 -9.71 -13.21 0.96
C ARG A 8 -11.11 -13.09 1.59
N GLN A 9 -12.03 -13.96 1.17
CA GLN A 9 -13.31 -14.11 1.86
C GLN A 9 -13.04 -14.74 3.23
N SER A 10 -13.68 -14.15 4.24
CA SER A 10 -13.74 -14.64 5.61
C SER A 10 -14.11 -16.13 5.63
N ILE A 11 -13.25 -16.96 6.23
CA ILE A 11 -13.62 -18.32 6.64
C ILE A 11 -13.78 -18.25 8.14
N THR A 12 -15.01 -18.08 8.62
CA THR A 12 -15.37 -18.24 10.03
C THR A 12 -15.39 -19.73 10.36
N GLY A 13 -14.53 -20.19 11.26
CA GLY A 13 -14.48 -21.57 11.75
C GLY A 13 -13.08 -22.18 11.81
N SER A 14 -12.96 -23.35 12.44
CA SER A 14 -11.71 -24.14 12.48
C SER A 14 -11.10 -24.27 11.07
N ARG A 15 -9.85 -23.83 10.93
CA ARG A 15 -9.11 -23.79 9.66
C ARG A 15 -9.18 -25.14 8.95
N PHE A 16 -9.78 -25.20 7.75
CA PHE A 16 -9.65 -26.38 6.88
C PHE A 16 -8.21 -26.50 6.39
N ASP A 17 -7.63 -27.70 6.46
CA ASP A 17 -6.25 -28.00 6.04
C ASP A 17 -5.95 -27.51 4.61
N ALA A 18 -6.96 -27.52 3.73
CA ALA A 18 -6.85 -27.02 2.36
C ALA A 18 -6.44 -25.53 2.28
N CYS A 19 -6.92 -24.68 3.20
CA CYS A 19 -6.57 -23.26 3.22
C CYS A 19 -5.12 -23.02 3.66
N VAL A 20 -4.64 -23.84 4.61
CA VAL A 20 -3.23 -23.82 5.04
C VAL A 20 -2.33 -24.24 3.88
N VAL A 21 -2.74 -25.26 3.11
CA VAL A 21 -2.00 -25.73 1.92
C VAL A 21 -1.95 -24.66 0.84
N VAL A 22 -3.06 -23.99 0.53
CA VAL A 22 -3.10 -22.89 -0.46
C VAL A 22 -2.23 -21.72 -0.02
N ASN A 23 -2.36 -21.27 1.24
CA ASN A 23 -1.54 -20.18 1.78
C ASN A 23 -0.04 -20.52 1.75
N LYS A 24 0.31 -21.77 2.08
CA LYS A 24 1.69 -22.27 2.02
C LYS A 24 2.23 -22.31 0.59
N ARG A 25 1.41 -22.67 -0.40
CA ARG A 25 1.82 -22.66 -1.82
C ARG A 25 1.98 -21.25 -2.37
N LEU A 26 1.05 -20.34 -2.07
CA LEU A 26 1.16 -18.93 -2.46
C LEU A 26 2.41 -18.28 -1.87
N SER A 27 2.78 -18.63 -0.62
CA SER A 27 4.01 -18.13 0.02
C SER A 27 5.30 -18.63 -0.65
N VAL A 28 5.22 -19.63 -1.53
CA VAL A 28 6.36 -20.13 -2.32
C VAL A 28 6.41 -19.45 -3.71
N GLU A 29 5.27 -19.06 -4.27
CA GLU A 29 5.20 -18.40 -5.58
C GLU A 29 5.55 -16.90 -5.53
N PHE A 30 5.44 -16.26 -4.37
CA PHE A 30 6.01 -14.94 -4.13
C PHE A 30 7.40 -15.09 -3.50
N PRO A 31 8.49 -15.16 -4.30
CA PRO A 31 9.82 -15.27 -3.73
C PRO A 31 10.10 -14.08 -2.82
N LYS A 32 10.97 -14.28 -1.82
CA LYS A 32 11.51 -13.20 -0.96
C LYS A 32 12.17 -12.05 -1.73
N ALA A 33 12.39 -12.24 -3.03
CA ALA A 33 12.90 -11.27 -3.99
C ALA A 33 11.86 -10.24 -4.46
N PHE A 34 10.59 -10.35 -4.05
CA PHE A 34 9.60 -9.27 -4.20
C PHE A 34 9.43 -8.55 -2.87
N ASP A 35 9.54 -7.22 -2.88
CA ASP A 35 9.01 -6.43 -1.78
C ASP A 35 7.47 -6.47 -1.86
N GLY A 36 6.85 -7.30 -1.03
CA GLY A 36 5.40 -7.42 -0.98
C GLY A 36 4.70 -6.09 -0.66
N TYR A 37 5.41 -5.11 -0.08
CA TYR A 37 4.89 -3.78 0.20
C TYR A 37 4.91 -2.84 -1.03
N ASN A 38 5.60 -3.20 -2.11
CA ASN A 38 5.68 -2.40 -3.32
C ASN A 38 6.03 -3.22 -4.58
N VAL A 39 5.07 -3.37 -5.51
CA VAL A 39 5.24 -4.17 -6.75
C VAL A 39 6.18 -3.57 -7.79
N ILE A 40 6.56 -2.29 -7.66
CA ILE A 40 7.50 -1.62 -8.58
C ILE A 40 8.88 -1.37 -7.98
N GLY A 41 9.11 -1.77 -6.73
CA GLY A 41 10.38 -1.56 -6.04
C GLY A 41 11.37 -2.71 -6.25
N ASP A 42 12.65 -2.37 -6.45
CA ASP A 42 13.75 -3.32 -6.35
C ASP A 42 13.91 -3.86 -4.92
N THR A 43 14.58 -5.01 -4.77
CA THR A 43 14.89 -5.56 -3.44
C THR A 43 16.22 -5.08 -2.89
N CYS A 44 16.23 -4.74 -1.61
CA CYS A 44 17.47 -4.51 -0.87
C CYS A 44 18.12 -5.84 -0.53
N THR A 45 19.24 -6.13 -1.18
CA THR A 45 20.11 -7.24 -0.77
C THR A 45 20.86 -6.83 0.50
N SER A 46 20.93 -7.74 1.47
CA SER A 46 21.67 -7.51 2.71
C SER A 46 23.15 -7.36 2.37
N SER A 47 23.65 -6.12 2.40
CA SER A 47 25.06 -5.71 2.48
C SER A 47 26.08 -6.73 1.94
N GLY A 48 26.48 -6.54 0.68
CA GLY A 48 27.80 -6.95 0.20
C GLY A 48 27.91 -8.36 -0.38
N GLU A 49 27.03 -8.76 -1.28
CA GLU A 49 27.31 -9.75 -2.34
C GLU A 49 26.03 -9.92 -3.17
N SER A 50 26.07 -9.58 -4.47
CA SER A 50 25.15 -10.14 -5.47
C SER A 50 25.65 -9.80 -6.87
N GLN A 51 26.54 -10.64 -7.42
CA GLN A 51 26.34 -11.03 -8.81
C GLN A 51 25.03 -11.83 -8.82
N LEU A 52 24.04 -11.33 -9.56
CA LEU A 52 22.84 -12.09 -9.88
C LEU A 52 23.27 -13.35 -10.63
N ASP A 53 23.21 -14.49 -9.97
CA ASP A 53 22.99 -15.75 -10.68
C ASP A 53 21.49 -16.02 -10.59
N VAL A 54 20.82 -15.84 -11.72
CA VAL A 54 19.41 -16.18 -11.91
C VAL A 54 19.39 -17.59 -12.51
N PRO A 55 19.08 -18.67 -11.76
CA PRO A 55 18.75 -19.93 -12.39
C PRO A 55 17.38 -19.76 -13.04
N GLY A 56 17.40 -19.58 -14.36
CA GLY A 56 16.23 -19.29 -15.16
C GLY A 56 15.19 -20.41 -15.15
N TYR A 57 13.98 -20.07 -14.74
CA TYR A 57 12.76 -20.56 -15.38
C TYR A 57 11.77 -19.40 -15.49
N PRO A 58 11.76 -18.66 -16.61
CA PRO A 58 10.75 -17.64 -16.83
C PRO A 58 9.42 -18.33 -17.16
N PHE A 59 8.37 -17.99 -16.40
CA PHE A 59 7.02 -17.99 -16.95
C PHE A 59 7.06 -17.14 -18.22
N ARG A 60 6.97 -17.77 -19.39
CA ARG A 60 6.80 -17.07 -20.68
C ARG A 60 5.31 -16.77 -20.86
N PRO A 61 4.86 -15.51 -20.82
CA PRO A 61 3.65 -15.14 -21.53
C PRO A 61 3.99 -15.25 -23.03
N LYS A 62 3.22 -16.02 -23.80
CA LYS A 62 3.35 -16.06 -25.26
C LYS A 62 2.80 -14.78 -25.89
N PHE A 63 3.42 -13.64 -25.61
CA PHE A 63 3.26 -12.42 -26.40
C PHE A 63 4.64 -12.05 -26.93
N GLN A 64 4.92 -12.39 -28.19
CA GLN A 64 6.08 -11.89 -28.91
C GLN A 64 5.80 -10.42 -29.28
N VAL A 65 6.26 -9.49 -28.45
CA VAL A 65 6.39 -8.09 -28.86
C VAL A 65 7.74 -7.98 -29.58
N SER A 66 7.69 -7.73 -30.88
CA SER A 66 8.88 -7.45 -31.69
C SER A 66 9.54 -6.16 -31.16
N SER A 67 10.76 -6.26 -30.65
CA SER A 67 11.54 -5.15 -30.08
C SER A 67 12.14 -4.20 -31.12
N SER A 68 11.50 -4.07 -32.29
CA SER A 68 11.97 -3.23 -33.39
C SER A 68 11.21 -1.91 -33.53
N THR A 69 10.32 -1.57 -32.61
CA THR A 69 9.63 -0.27 -32.59
C THR A 69 10.35 0.73 -31.68
N PRO A 70 10.76 1.91 -32.18
CA PRO A 70 11.40 2.97 -31.41
C PRO A 70 10.60 3.42 -30.17
N SER A 71 9.30 3.13 -30.14
CA SER A 71 8.38 3.51 -29.06
C SER A 71 8.58 2.72 -27.76
N VAL A 72 9.07 1.48 -27.80
CA VAL A 72 9.29 0.66 -26.59
C VAL A 72 10.56 1.11 -25.86
N GLN A 73 11.62 1.42 -26.63
CA GLN A 73 12.85 1.96 -26.06
C GLN A 73 12.62 3.36 -25.47
N ALA A 74 11.83 4.21 -26.15
CA ALA A 74 11.43 5.52 -25.63
C ALA A 74 10.56 5.43 -24.35
N ALA A 75 9.71 4.40 -24.21
CA ALA A 75 8.93 4.16 -22.99
C ALA A 75 9.80 3.67 -21.82
N LEU A 76 10.84 2.86 -22.10
CA LEU A 76 11.84 2.43 -21.11
C LEU A 76 12.79 3.55 -20.71
N ASP A 77 13.14 4.46 -21.64
CA ASP A 77 13.95 5.64 -21.31
C ASP A 77 13.12 6.71 -20.56
N GLN A 78 11.80 6.78 -20.74
CA GLN A 78 10.91 7.62 -19.91
C GLN A 78 10.80 7.15 -18.45
N THR A 79 11.10 5.89 -18.14
CA THR A 79 11.16 5.42 -16.74
C THR A 79 12.41 5.85 -15.98
N LYS A 80 13.39 6.49 -16.63
CA LYS A 80 14.57 7.07 -15.94
C LYS A 80 14.26 8.35 -15.15
N ASP A 81 13.09 8.94 -15.36
CA ASP A 81 12.59 10.10 -14.61
C ASP A 81 11.65 9.67 -13.45
N SER A 82 11.67 8.40 -13.04
CA SER A 82 11.16 8.10 -11.70
C SER A 82 12.06 8.84 -10.72
N GLU A 83 11.45 9.63 -9.81
CA GLU A 83 12.16 10.15 -8.65
C GLU A 83 13.07 9.04 -8.11
N ASN A 84 14.36 9.33 -7.87
CA ASN A 84 15.36 8.35 -7.45
C ASN A 84 14.99 7.81 -6.05
N ILE A 85 14.00 6.91 -6.00
CA ILE A 85 13.45 6.33 -4.79
C ILE A 85 14.47 5.31 -4.31
N ASP A 86 15.16 5.68 -3.25
CA ASP A 86 16.06 4.78 -2.54
C ASP A 86 15.26 3.72 -1.79
N VAL A 87 15.13 2.54 -2.40
CA VAL A 87 14.44 1.38 -1.82
C VAL A 87 15.10 0.91 -0.51
N CYS A 88 16.35 1.28 -0.25
CA CYS A 88 17.12 0.89 0.95
C CYS A 88 17.19 1.98 2.02
N VAL A 89 16.19 2.87 2.03
CA VAL A 89 16.04 3.92 3.05
C VAL A 89 15.91 3.35 4.47
N LYS A 90 15.41 2.11 4.61
CA LYS A 90 15.23 1.45 5.91
C LYS A 90 16.58 1.17 6.60
N GLU A 91 17.57 0.69 5.86
CA GLU A 91 18.91 0.43 6.35
C GLU A 91 19.58 1.73 6.79
N LYS A 92 19.48 2.78 5.97
CA LYS A 92 20.00 4.11 6.30
C LYS A 92 19.35 4.69 7.56
N SER A 93 18.03 4.55 7.69
CA SER A 93 17.29 4.98 8.89
C SER A 93 17.76 4.23 10.13
N SER A 94 17.94 2.91 10.02
CA SER A 94 18.47 2.07 11.11
C SER A 94 19.88 2.48 11.52
N GLN A 95 20.78 2.72 10.57
CA GLN A 95 22.13 3.19 10.86
C GLN A 95 22.12 4.55 11.56
N TYR A 96 21.31 5.49 11.07
CA TYR A 96 21.20 6.84 11.64
C TYR A 96 20.69 6.80 13.09
N LEU A 97 19.59 6.08 13.35
CA LEU A 97 18.96 5.99 14.68
C LEU A 97 19.77 5.18 15.70
N ASN A 98 20.77 4.42 15.24
CA ASN A 98 21.72 3.70 16.11
C ASN A 98 22.99 4.49 16.43
N ARG A 99 23.18 5.70 15.89
CA ARG A 99 24.28 6.57 16.29
C ARG A 99 24.06 7.13 17.69
N LYS A 100 25.13 7.22 18.48
CA LYS A 100 25.08 7.73 19.86
C LYS A 100 24.70 9.21 19.95
N ASP A 101 25.29 10.02 19.09
CA ASP A 101 24.97 11.46 19.03
C ASP A 101 23.51 11.72 18.64
N VAL A 102 22.95 10.92 17.72
CA VAL A 102 21.51 10.97 17.38
C VAL A 102 20.63 10.54 18.55
N GLN A 103 20.99 9.47 19.27
CA GLN A 103 20.25 9.02 20.46
C GLN A 103 20.27 10.08 21.57
N GLU A 104 21.43 10.70 21.82
CA GLU A 104 21.57 11.77 22.80
C GLU A 104 20.75 13.01 22.41
N ALA A 105 20.79 13.42 21.14
CA ALA A 105 20.02 14.56 20.62
C ALA A 105 18.51 14.33 20.67
N LEU A 106 18.04 13.09 20.48
CA LEU A 106 16.63 12.70 20.61
C LEU A 106 16.22 12.38 22.06
N HIS A 107 17.16 12.45 23.02
CA HIS A 107 16.97 12.01 24.39
C HIS A 107 16.46 10.57 24.49
N ALA A 108 16.86 9.71 23.55
CA ALA A 108 16.45 8.32 23.45
C ALA A 108 17.37 7.42 24.28
N GLN A 109 16.78 6.58 25.13
CA GLN A 109 17.49 5.55 25.90
C GLN A 109 17.04 4.16 25.46
N LEU A 110 18.00 3.30 25.11
CA LEU A 110 17.72 1.90 24.83
C LEU A 110 17.59 1.14 26.16
N VAL A 111 16.39 0.63 26.44
CA VAL A 111 16.09 -0.17 27.64
C VAL A 111 15.70 -1.59 27.20
N GLY A 112 16.41 -2.59 27.71
CA GLY A 112 16.15 -4.00 27.38
C GLY A 112 16.52 -4.41 25.95
N VAL A 113 17.14 -3.52 25.16
CA VAL A 113 17.62 -3.78 23.79
C VAL A 113 19.00 -3.15 23.58
N THR A 114 19.80 -3.72 22.68
CA THR A 114 21.17 -3.24 22.39
C THR A 114 21.24 -2.31 21.18
N ARG A 115 20.21 -2.34 20.33
CA ARG A 115 20.11 -1.52 19.12
C ARG A 115 18.65 -1.17 18.86
N TRP A 116 18.42 -0.02 18.23
CA TRP A 116 17.13 0.33 17.66
C TRP A 116 16.86 -0.51 16.39
N THR A 117 15.63 -0.97 16.21
CA THR A 117 15.16 -1.64 14.98
C THR A 117 13.77 -1.13 14.62
N GLY A 118 13.45 -1.05 13.32
CA GLY A 118 12.16 -0.54 12.86
C GLY A 118 10.97 -1.44 13.19
N CYS A 119 11.20 -2.75 13.30
CA CYS A 119 10.21 -3.71 13.79
C CYS A 119 10.87 -4.57 14.87
N ASN A 120 10.09 -4.97 15.89
CA ASN A 120 10.57 -5.79 16.99
C ASN A 120 9.89 -7.16 16.98
N SER A 121 10.67 -8.24 17.05
CA SER A 121 10.18 -9.62 17.14
C SER A 121 9.87 -10.06 18.59
N VAL A 122 10.17 -9.22 19.59
CA VAL A 122 9.89 -9.47 21.01
C VAL A 122 8.43 -9.19 21.35
N VAL A 123 7.75 -8.33 20.58
CA VAL A 123 6.31 -8.11 20.73
C VAL A 123 5.58 -9.34 20.22
N ASN A 124 5.01 -10.12 21.15
CA ASN A 124 4.23 -11.29 20.82
C ASN A 124 2.78 -10.87 20.53
N TYR A 125 2.42 -10.83 19.25
CA TYR A 125 1.06 -10.54 18.83
C TYR A 125 0.17 -11.77 19.05
N ASP A 126 -1.01 -11.56 19.64
CA ASP A 126 -2.06 -12.57 19.59
C ASP A 126 -2.57 -12.65 18.15
N MET A 127 -2.21 -13.73 17.46
CA MET A 127 -2.55 -13.93 16.06
C MET A 127 -4.07 -14.06 15.83
N LEU A 128 -4.86 -14.35 16.87
CA LEU A 128 -6.32 -14.33 16.78
C LEU A 128 -6.86 -12.90 16.62
N ASN A 129 -6.11 -11.88 17.09
CA ASN A 129 -6.54 -10.49 16.96
C ASN A 129 -6.54 -10.02 15.50
N LEU A 130 -5.72 -10.64 14.62
CA LEU A 130 -5.72 -10.37 13.18
C LEU A 130 -7.05 -10.72 12.50
N GLU A 131 -7.88 -11.54 13.15
CA GLU A 131 -9.19 -11.97 12.65
C GLU A 131 -10.32 -11.04 13.16
N ILE A 132 -10.01 -10.06 14.03
CA ILE A 132 -10.99 -9.10 14.55
C ILE A 132 -11.13 -7.93 13.56
N PRO A 133 -12.30 -7.75 12.92
CA PRO A 133 -12.49 -6.68 11.95
C PRO A 133 -12.58 -5.32 12.65
N THR A 134 -11.81 -4.35 12.17
CA THR A 134 -11.81 -2.97 12.71
C THR A 134 -12.78 -2.04 11.98
N VAL A 135 -13.45 -2.50 10.93
CA VAL A 135 -14.41 -1.70 10.14
C VAL A 135 -15.57 -1.17 11.00
N ASN A 136 -16.00 -1.92 12.02
CA ASN A 136 -17.05 -1.49 12.94
C ASN A 136 -16.61 -0.31 13.82
N ILE A 137 -15.32 -0.21 14.12
CA ILE A 137 -14.76 0.94 14.84
C ILE A 137 -14.82 2.18 13.94
N VAL A 138 -14.48 2.03 12.66
CA VAL A 138 -14.64 3.11 11.67
C VAL A 138 -16.11 3.54 11.59
N GLY A 139 -17.05 2.60 11.56
CA GLY A 139 -18.48 2.90 11.59
C GLY A 139 -18.91 3.68 12.82
N SER A 140 -18.40 3.30 14.00
CA SER A 140 -18.71 4.00 15.25
C SER A 140 -18.20 5.44 15.27
N LEU A 141 -17.02 5.70 14.68
CA LEU A 141 -16.47 7.06 14.54
C LEU A 141 -17.35 7.91 13.61
N VAL A 142 -17.75 7.34 12.45
CA VAL A 142 -18.63 8.02 11.49
C VAL A 142 -19.99 8.34 12.13
N SER A 143 -20.62 7.39 12.80
CA SER A 143 -21.89 7.60 13.51
C SER A 143 -21.80 8.64 14.62
N SER A 144 -20.60 8.87 15.17
CA SER A 144 -20.34 9.90 16.19
C SER A 144 -20.06 11.30 15.61
N GLY A 145 -20.14 11.47 14.28
CA GLY A 145 -19.88 12.75 13.62
C GLY A 145 -18.40 13.03 13.35
N ILE A 146 -17.50 12.05 13.52
CA ILE A 146 -16.07 12.21 13.24
C ILE A 146 -15.83 11.92 11.76
N ARG A 147 -15.24 12.89 11.04
CA ARG A 147 -14.84 12.70 9.63
C ARG A 147 -13.74 11.66 9.52
N VAL A 148 -13.93 10.69 8.62
CA VAL A 148 -12.97 9.61 8.36
C VAL A 148 -12.52 9.63 6.91
N LEU A 149 -11.20 9.57 6.71
CA LEU A 149 -10.57 9.24 5.44
C LEU A 149 -9.92 7.86 5.54
N VAL A 150 -10.33 6.95 4.67
CA VAL A 150 -9.62 5.70 4.40
C VAL A 150 -8.91 5.86 3.05
N TYR A 151 -7.60 5.64 3.01
CA TYR A 151 -6.84 5.73 1.77
C TYR A 151 -5.95 4.53 1.52
N SER A 152 -5.59 4.28 0.27
CA SER A 152 -4.69 3.19 -0.13
C SER A 152 -3.81 3.61 -1.31
N GLY A 153 -2.55 3.17 -1.31
CA GLY A 153 -1.76 3.18 -2.54
C GLY A 153 -2.27 2.12 -3.52
N ASP A 154 -2.40 2.46 -4.80
CA ASP A 154 -2.96 1.53 -5.78
C ASP A 154 -1.97 0.45 -6.29
N GLN A 155 -0.71 0.51 -5.86
CA GLN A 155 0.35 -0.48 -6.11
C GLN A 155 0.72 -1.29 -4.86
N ASP A 156 -0.06 -1.22 -3.77
CA ASP A 156 0.16 -2.08 -2.61
C ASP A 156 -0.34 -3.50 -2.87
N SER A 157 0.58 -4.48 -2.82
CA SER A 157 0.23 -5.90 -2.91
C SER A 157 0.00 -6.59 -1.56
N MET A 158 0.45 -6.01 -0.44
CA MET A 158 0.14 -6.54 0.89
C MET A 158 -1.33 -6.32 1.24
N ILE A 159 -1.81 -5.09 1.04
CA ILE A 159 -3.20 -4.70 1.32
C ILE A 159 -3.79 -3.98 0.09
N PRO A 160 -4.22 -4.75 -0.94
CA PRO A 160 -4.74 -4.16 -2.16
C PRO A 160 -5.96 -3.25 -1.91
N PHE A 161 -5.95 -2.07 -2.52
CA PHE A 161 -6.98 -1.05 -2.34
C PHE A 161 -8.41 -1.55 -2.62
N ILE A 162 -8.57 -2.58 -3.46
CA ILE A 162 -9.86 -3.17 -3.80
C ILE A 162 -10.55 -3.70 -2.53
N GLY A 163 -9.81 -4.34 -1.63
CA GLY A 163 -10.36 -4.84 -0.37
C GLY A 163 -10.84 -3.71 0.54
N SER A 164 -10.00 -2.69 0.72
CA SER A 164 -10.35 -1.48 1.48
C SER A 164 -11.57 -0.77 0.90
N ARG A 165 -11.66 -0.65 -0.43
CA ARG A 165 -12.80 -0.03 -1.12
C ARG A 165 -14.10 -0.79 -0.86
N ILE A 166 -14.08 -2.12 -0.97
CA ILE A 166 -15.25 -2.97 -0.73
C ILE A 166 -15.72 -2.82 0.72
N LEU A 167 -14.79 -2.80 1.69
CA LEU A 167 -15.14 -2.63 3.11
C LEU A 167 -15.76 -1.26 3.39
N VAL A 168 -15.22 -0.19 2.81
CA VAL A 168 -15.77 1.16 3.00
C VAL A 168 -17.13 1.33 2.32
N ASP A 169 -17.30 0.80 1.11
CA ASP A 169 -18.60 0.80 0.41
C ASP A 169 -19.67 -0.01 1.18
N GLY A 170 -19.30 -1.18 1.71
CA GLY A 170 -20.16 -2.00 2.56
C GLY A 170 -20.56 -1.25 3.83
N LEU A 171 -19.60 -0.64 4.52
CA LEU A 171 -19.86 0.15 5.72
C LEU A 171 -20.79 1.34 5.44
N ALA A 172 -20.56 2.07 4.33
CA ALA A 172 -21.44 3.18 3.96
C ALA A 172 -22.89 2.72 3.77
N LYS A 173 -23.12 1.56 3.14
CA LYS A 173 -24.45 0.96 2.98
C LYS A 173 -25.07 0.57 4.32
N GLU A 174 -24.30 -0.05 5.21
CA GLU A 174 -24.76 -0.42 6.56
C GLU A 174 -25.19 0.80 7.38
N LEU A 175 -24.49 1.93 7.21
CA LEU A 175 -24.81 3.20 7.86
C LEU A 175 -25.90 4.01 7.14
N GLY A 176 -26.41 3.54 6.00
CA GLY A 176 -27.41 4.26 5.20
C GLY A 176 -26.87 5.55 4.57
N LEU A 177 -25.56 5.65 4.36
CA LEU A 177 -24.92 6.81 3.74
C LEU A 177 -24.95 6.70 2.22
N ASN A 178 -25.56 7.70 1.57
CA ASN A 178 -25.50 7.83 0.12
C ASN A 178 -24.14 8.41 -0.32
N ALA A 179 -23.72 8.05 -1.54
CA ALA A 179 -22.56 8.67 -2.16
C ALA A 179 -22.88 10.14 -2.49
N THR A 180 -22.22 11.07 -1.80
CA THR A 180 -22.31 12.51 -2.09
C THR A 180 -21.38 12.91 -3.23
N VAL A 181 -20.25 12.21 -3.35
CA VAL A 181 -19.38 12.25 -4.54
C VAL A 181 -19.28 10.83 -5.10
N PRO A 182 -19.69 10.58 -6.36
CA PRO A 182 -19.57 9.27 -6.97
C PRO A 182 -18.09 8.87 -7.13
N TYR A 183 -17.83 7.59 -7.39
CA TYR A 183 -16.47 7.12 -7.61
C TYR A 183 -15.86 7.81 -8.84
N THR A 184 -14.97 8.77 -8.59
CA THR A 184 -14.42 9.69 -9.59
C THR A 184 -12.92 9.88 -9.41
N THR A 185 -12.26 10.48 -10.39
CA THR A 185 -10.83 10.80 -10.29
C THR A 185 -10.62 12.14 -9.61
N TRP A 186 -9.57 12.22 -8.79
CA TRP A 186 -9.06 13.49 -8.29
C TRP A 186 -7.73 13.84 -8.95
N VAL A 187 -7.42 15.14 -8.98
CA VAL A 187 -6.23 15.67 -9.65
C VAL A 187 -5.29 16.36 -8.68
N GLU A 188 -3.99 16.25 -8.98
CA GLU A 188 -2.91 16.97 -8.32
C GLU A 188 -1.97 17.48 -9.41
N ASP A 189 -1.73 18.79 -9.45
CA ASP A 189 -0.90 19.46 -10.46
C ASP A 189 -1.17 19.02 -11.91
N LYS A 190 -2.46 19.05 -12.29
CA LYS A 190 -2.97 18.71 -13.63
C LYS A 190 -2.70 17.25 -14.04
N GLN A 191 -2.28 16.39 -13.12
CA GLN A 191 -2.18 14.95 -13.32
C GLN A 191 -3.18 14.21 -12.46
N PHE A 192 -3.52 12.99 -12.86
CA PHE A 192 -4.35 12.11 -12.06
C PHE A 192 -3.65 11.80 -10.72
N GLY A 193 -4.29 12.21 -9.63
CA GLY A 193 -3.86 11.92 -8.26
C GLY A 193 -4.29 10.54 -7.80
N GLY A 194 -5.45 10.09 -8.29
CA GLY A 194 -6.02 8.78 -7.98
C GLY A 194 -7.54 8.80 -8.12
N TRP A 195 -8.22 7.91 -7.41
CA TRP A 195 -9.68 7.84 -7.35
C TRP A 195 -10.18 8.21 -5.97
N THR A 196 -11.42 8.70 -5.89
CA THR A 196 -12.07 9.05 -4.63
C THR A 196 -13.57 8.76 -4.69
N GLN A 197 -14.17 8.50 -3.54
CA GLN A 197 -15.62 8.40 -3.36
C GLN A 197 -15.97 8.88 -1.94
N VAL A 198 -17.00 9.72 -1.84
CA VAL A 198 -17.41 10.34 -0.58
C VAL A 198 -18.84 9.93 -0.26
N TYR A 199 -19.09 9.57 1.00
CA TYR A 199 -20.38 9.16 1.52
C TYR A 199 -20.81 10.08 2.65
N GLY A 200 -21.99 10.69 2.51
CA GLY A 200 -22.57 11.61 3.50
C GLY A 200 -21.66 12.74 3.97
N ASP A 201 -20.69 13.14 3.15
CA ASP A 201 -19.63 14.14 3.46
C ASP A 201 -18.80 13.85 4.73
N ILE A 202 -18.85 12.61 5.23
CA ILE A 202 -18.24 12.20 6.50
C ILE A 202 -17.29 11.02 6.34
N LEU A 203 -17.55 10.12 5.38
CA LEU A 203 -16.72 8.95 5.11
C LEU A 203 -16.18 9.04 3.69
N THR A 204 -14.85 9.12 3.56
CA THR A 204 -14.16 9.21 2.26
C THR A 204 -13.27 8.00 2.04
N PHE A 205 -13.34 7.40 0.86
CA PHE A 205 -12.34 6.47 0.36
C PHE A 205 -11.53 7.11 -0.76
N ALA A 206 -10.20 7.03 -0.71
CA ALA A 206 -9.33 7.53 -1.78
C ALA A 206 -8.19 6.56 -2.12
N THR A 207 -7.85 6.46 -3.41
CA THR A 207 -6.60 5.85 -3.85
C THR A 207 -5.57 6.92 -4.18
N ILE A 208 -4.29 6.57 -4.03
CA ILE A 208 -3.16 7.38 -4.49
C ILE A 208 -2.48 6.64 -5.64
N ARG A 209 -2.53 7.25 -6.83
CA ARG A 209 -2.00 6.66 -8.06
C ARG A 209 -0.48 6.48 -7.96
N GLY A 210 -0.03 5.26 -8.26
CA GLY A 210 1.39 4.90 -8.28
C GLY A 210 2.01 4.72 -6.90
N ALA A 211 1.23 4.83 -5.82
CA ALA A 211 1.73 4.66 -4.47
C ALA A 211 1.67 3.20 -4.01
N GLY A 212 2.68 2.75 -3.27
CA GLY A 212 2.72 1.45 -2.61
C GLY A 212 2.11 1.48 -1.20
N HIS A 213 2.47 0.51 -0.36
CA HIS A 213 1.98 0.44 1.03
C HIS A 213 2.36 1.67 1.86
N LEU A 214 3.61 2.11 1.73
CA LEU A 214 4.11 3.35 2.34
C LEU A 214 3.83 4.53 1.40
N ALA A 215 2.55 4.86 1.21
CA ALA A 215 2.15 5.81 0.18
C ALA A 215 2.91 7.15 0.21
N PRO A 216 3.13 7.81 1.38
CA PRO A 216 3.91 9.05 1.45
C PRO A 216 5.39 8.90 1.07
N LEU A 217 5.97 7.71 1.16
CA LEU A 217 7.33 7.44 0.71
C LEU A 217 7.39 7.34 -0.82
N THR A 218 6.42 6.64 -1.40
CA THR A 218 6.41 6.33 -2.85
C THR A 218 5.72 7.38 -3.72
N SER A 219 4.90 8.25 -3.14
CA SER A 219 4.14 9.29 -3.85
C SER A 219 3.94 10.53 -2.95
N PRO A 220 5.04 11.15 -2.47
CA PRO A 220 5.01 12.15 -1.39
C PRO A 220 4.08 13.33 -1.68
N LYS A 221 4.17 13.87 -2.91
CA LYS A 221 3.36 15.01 -3.35
C LYS A 221 1.86 14.72 -3.30
N ARG A 222 1.42 13.60 -3.88
CA ARG A 222 0.00 13.20 -3.91
C ARG A 222 -0.50 12.86 -2.50
N SER A 223 0.32 12.20 -1.68
CA SER A 223 -0.03 11.93 -0.28
C SER A 223 -0.19 13.21 0.54
N LEU A 224 0.68 14.20 0.36
CA LEU A 224 0.58 15.49 1.03
C LEU A 224 -0.68 16.25 0.60
N ALA A 225 -0.99 16.27 -0.70
CA ALA A 225 -2.21 16.89 -1.22
C ALA A 225 -3.47 16.27 -0.59
N LEU A 226 -3.55 14.94 -0.57
CA LEU A 226 -4.66 14.23 0.07
C LEU A 226 -4.79 14.57 1.57
N PHE A 227 -3.65 14.60 2.29
CA PHE A 227 -3.62 14.94 3.70
C PHE A 227 -4.07 16.39 3.97
N ALA A 228 -3.57 17.35 3.19
CA ALA A 228 -3.93 18.75 3.32
C ALA A 228 -5.43 18.99 3.07
N VAL A 229 -5.99 18.34 2.04
CA VAL A 229 -7.42 18.41 1.73
C VAL A 229 -8.26 17.85 2.89
N PHE A 230 -7.88 16.68 3.42
CA PHE A 230 -8.56 16.07 4.56
C PHE A 230 -8.60 17.00 5.79
N LEU A 231 -7.45 17.57 6.17
CA LEU A 231 -7.36 18.51 7.29
C LEU A 231 -8.21 19.76 7.08
N SER A 232 -8.22 20.29 5.86
CA SER A 232 -8.98 21.51 5.54
C SER A 232 -10.49 21.33 5.48
N GLY A 233 -10.99 20.09 5.53
CA GLY A 233 -12.42 19.82 5.40
C GLY A 233 -12.98 20.05 4.00
N LYS A 234 -12.12 20.15 2.99
CA LYS A 234 -12.51 20.39 1.60
C LYS A 234 -12.65 19.07 0.84
N SER A 235 -13.36 19.13 -0.27
CA SER A 235 -13.40 18.04 -1.26
C SER A 235 -12.10 18.02 -2.07
N LEU A 236 -11.69 16.84 -2.52
CA LEU A 236 -10.58 16.69 -3.45
C LEU A 236 -10.93 17.37 -4.79
N PRO A 237 -9.97 18.03 -5.46
CA PRO A 237 -10.19 18.62 -6.77
C PRO A 237 -10.56 17.54 -7.78
N GLU A 238 -11.72 17.66 -8.43
CA GLU A 238 -12.12 16.77 -9.51
C GLU A 238 -11.41 17.14 -10.81
N ALA A 239 -11.18 16.16 -11.67
CA ALA A 239 -10.78 16.44 -13.04
C ALA A 239 -11.91 17.22 -13.73
N LEU A 240 -11.59 18.36 -14.35
CA LEU A 240 -12.58 19.13 -15.10
C LEU A 240 -13.26 18.21 -16.14
N PRO A 241 -14.60 18.25 -16.28
CA PRO A 241 -15.27 17.55 -17.36
C PRO A 241 -14.78 18.14 -18.70
N ASN A 242 -14.37 17.25 -19.60
CA ASN A 242 -14.06 17.59 -20.99
C ASN A 242 -15.32 18.05 -21.74
#